data_AF-A0A0F6W9C9-F1
#
_entry.id   AF-A0A0F6W9C9-F1
#
_cell.length_a   1.000
_cell.length_b   1.000
_cell.length_c   1.000
_cell.angle_alpha   90.00
_cell.angle_beta   90.00
_cell.angle_gamma   90.00
#
_symmetry.space_group_name_H-M   'P 1'
#
loop_
_entity.id
_entity.type
_entity.pdbx_description
1 polymer ?
#
loop_
_entity_poly.entity_id
_entity_poly.type
_entity_poly.pdbx_seq_one_letter_code
_entity_poly.pdbx_strand_id
1 'polypeptide(L)'
;MAIYYNLAAFVGARDEAEAFVAHFHGRTIPIEHGDLVLDITLRETPQGWLVGLWPVGMSYGTCDDARLVAPEAREAAARWFERELRGAPTFRAAAFGAEIYDTFLDTTLAELVDGGGMPGLVLDIRTHVSLRSPAGTKPFGPGRRWWPRTKTP
;
A
#
# COMPACT_ATOMS: atom_id res chain seq x y z
N MET A 1 14.88 2.64 -15.76
CA MET A 1 14.39 1.97 -14.54
C MET A 1 12.96 2.44 -14.33
N ALA A 2 12.02 1.50 -14.34
CA ALA A 2 10.60 1.77 -14.25
C ALA A 2 10.15 1.83 -12.79
N ILE A 3 9.91 3.02 -12.27
CA ILE A 3 9.35 3.17 -10.92
C ILE A 3 7.83 3.00 -11.02
N TYR A 4 7.30 1.93 -10.44
CA TYR A 4 5.87 1.65 -10.44
C TYR A 4 5.26 2.00 -9.07
N TYR A 5 4.12 2.69 -9.11
CA TYR A 5 3.42 3.15 -7.91
C TYR A 5 2.33 2.14 -7.55
N ASN A 6 2.45 1.52 -6.38
CA ASN A 6 1.56 0.45 -5.93
C ASN A 6 1.11 0.67 -4.50
N LEU A 7 0.11 -0.12 -4.10
CA LEU A 7 -0.27 -0.32 -2.71
C LEU A 7 0.07 -1.76 -2.34
N ALA A 8 0.63 -1.97 -1.15
CA ALA A 8 0.79 -3.29 -0.57
C ALA A 8 0.16 -3.34 0.82
N ALA A 9 -0.41 -4.48 1.18
CA ALA A 9 -0.99 -4.71 2.50
C ALA A 9 -0.59 -6.08 3.04
N PHE A 10 -0.07 -6.09 4.26
CA PHE A 10 0.13 -7.29 5.05
C PHE A 10 -1.11 -7.59 5.89
N VAL A 11 -1.61 -8.80 5.77
CA VAL A 11 -2.73 -9.33 6.54
C VAL A 11 -2.33 -10.64 7.22
N GLY A 12 -3.00 -10.96 8.33
CA GLY A 12 -2.59 -12.07 9.18
C GLY A 12 -3.07 -13.43 8.68
N ALA A 13 -4.30 -13.47 8.17
CA ALA A 13 -4.95 -14.69 7.74
C ALA A 13 -5.43 -14.61 6.28
N ARG A 14 -5.68 -15.77 5.67
CA ARG A 14 -6.07 -15.88 4.27
C ARG A 14 -7.45 -15.26 3.99
N ASP A 15 -8.41 -15.50 4.86
CA ASP A 15 -9.76 -14.94 4.78
C ASP A 15 -9.75 -13.41 4.88
N GLU A 16 -8.90 -12.85 5.74
CA GLU A 16 -8.65 -11.40 5.78
C GLU A 16 -8.07 -10.88 4.46
N ALA A 17 -7.15 -11.65 3.84
CA ALA A 17 -6.58 -11.32 2.55
C ALA A 17 -7.63 -11.33 1.44
N GLU A 18 -8.46 -12.35 1.39
CA GLU A 18 -9.56 -12.48 0.42
C GLU A 18 -10.58 -11.35 0.61
N ALA A 19 -10.90 -10.96 1.85
CA ALA A 19 -11.74 -9.80 2.13
C ALA A 19 -11.10 -8.49 1.65
N PHE A 20 -9.79 -8.32 1.89
CA PHE A 20 -9.05 -7.16 1.41
C PHE A 20 -9.04 -7.11 -0.12
N VAL A 21 -8.77 -8.22 -0.79
CA VAL A 21 -8.86 -8.34 -2.27
C VAL A 21 -10.26 -7.97 -2.75
N ALA A 22 -11.30 -8.53 -2.15
CA ALA A 22 -12.69 -8.27 -2.52
C ALA A 22 -13.07 -6.79 -2.37
N HIS A 23 -12.49 -6.07 -1.40
CA HIS A 23 -12.72 -4.63 -1.24
C HIS A 23 -12.26 -3.82 -2.46
N PHE A 24 -11.19 -4.23 -3.12
CA PHE A 24 -10.57 -3.51 -4.24
C PHE A 24 -10.88 -4.12 -5.62
N HIS A 25 -11.37 -5.35 -5.66
CA HIS A 25 -11.67 -6.05 -6.90
C HIS A 25 -12.64 -5.24 -7.79
N GLY A 26 -12.26 -5.05 -9.06
CA GLY A 26 -13.04 -4.30 -10.04
C GLY A 26 -13.05 -2.78 -9.85
N ARG A 27 -12.26 -2.24 -8.91
CA ARG A 27 -12.13 -0.78 -8.75
C ARG A 27 -11.11 -0.19 -9.71
N THR A 28 -11.29 1.10 -9.99
CA THR A 28 -10.38 1.91 -10.79
C THR A 28 -9.97 3.18 -10.04
N ILE A 29 -8.82 3.73 -10.40
CA ILE A 29 -8.34 5.02 -9.92
C ILE A 29 -8.64 6.09 -10.97
N PRO A 30 -9.54 7.05 -10.70
CA PRO A 30 -9.78 8.16 -11.61
C PRO A 30 -8.57 9.09 -11.66
N ILE A 31 -8.17 9.44 -12.88
CA ILE A 31 -7.11 10.40 -13.21
C ILE A 31 -7.66 11.42 -14.23
N GLU A 32 -6.93 12.50 -14.50
CA GLU A 32 -7.41 13.62 -15.33
C GLU A 32 -7.88 13.23 -16.73
N HIS A 33 -7.29 12.18 -17.32
CA HIS A 33 -7.55 11.74 -18.68
C HIS A 33 -8.04 10.29 -18.77
N GLY A 34 -8.67 9.76 -17.72
CA GLY A 34 -9.28 8.44 -17.73
C GLY A 34 -9.21 7.73 -16.38
N ASP A 35 -9.22 6.40 -16.42
CA ASP A 35 -9.19 5.54 -15.25
C ASP A 35 -8.01 4.57 -15.32
N LEU A 36 -7.29 4.41 -14.21
CA LEU A 36 -6.33 3.33 -14.05
C LEU A 36 -7.07 2.10 -13.54
N VAL A 37 -7.11 1.05 -14.35
CA VAL A 37 -7.59 -0.27 -13.92
C VAL A 37 -6.56 -0.90 -13.00
N LEU A 38 -7.01 -1.48 -11.89
CA LEU A 38 -6.13 -2.15 -10.93
C LEU A 38 -6.06 -3.65 -11.19
N ASP A 39 -4.86 -4.18 -11.04
CA ASP A 39 -4.57 -5.60 -10.89
C ASP A 39 -4.20 -5.89 -9.44
N ILE A 40 -4.47 -7.11 -8.99
CA ILE A 40 -4.31 -7.52 -7.60
C ILE A 40 -3.54 -8.82 -7.56
N THR A 41 -2.44 -8.83 -6.82
CA THR A 41 -1.68 -10.05 -6.53
C THR A 41 -1.81 -10.42 -5.06
N LEU A 42 -1.82 -11.72 -4.81
CA LEU A 42 -1.86 -12.31 -3.50
C LEU A 42 -0.70 -13.30 -3.35
N ARG A 43 0.09 -13.15 -2.29
CA ARG A 43 1.23 -14.03 -2.00
C ARG A 43 1.27 -14.40 -0.53
N GLU A 44 1.43 -15.69 -0.24
CA GLU A 44 1.73 -16.17 1.10
C GLU A 44 3.20 -15.88 1.45
N THR A 45 3.44 -15.38 2.66
CA THR A 45 4.77 -15.11 3.21
C THR A 45 4.89 -15.76 4.60
N PRO A 46 6.11 -15.90 5.17
CA PRO A 46 6.27 -16.41 6.52
C PRO A 46 5.53 -15.60 7.61
N GLN A 47 5.12 -14.35 7.32
CA GLN A 47 4.47 -13.46 8.29
C GLN A 47 2.94 -13.39 8.12
N GLY A 48 2.39 -14.04 7.09
CA GLY A 48 0.96 -14.03 6.75
C GLY A 48 0.75 -13.94 5.24
N TRP A 49 -0.17 -13.08 4.83
CA TRP A 49 -0.47 -12.85 3.42
C TRP A 49 -0.13 -11.43 3.02
N LEU A 50 0.49 -11.30 1.86
CA LEU A 50 0.81 -10.02 1.23
C LEU A 50 -0.13 -9.82 0.03
N VAL A 51 -0.87 -8.72 0.05
CA VAL A 51 -1.71 -8.28 -1.07
C VAL A 51 -1.02 -7.10 -1.75
N GLY A 52 -0.82 -7.18 -3.06
CA GLY A 52 -0.30 -6.11 -3.89
C GLY A 52 -1.36 -5.58 -4.84
N LEU A 53 -1.43 -4.27 -5.01
CA LEU A 53 -2.33 -3.59 -5.93
C LEU A 53 -1.52 -2.63 -6.79
N TRP A 54 -1.63 -2.78 -8.11
CA TRP A 54 -0.96 -1.91 -9.07
C TRP A 54 -1.84 -1.66 -10.29
N PRO A 55 -1.61 -0.58 -11.04
CA PRO A 55 -2.28 -0.39 -12.32
C PRO A 55 -1.96 -1.54 -13.29
N VAL A 56 -2.95 -2.01 -14.04
CA VAL A 56 -2.76 -2.98 -15.13
C VAL A 56 -1.68 -2.48 -16.10
N GLY A 57 -0.77 -3.38 -16.49
CA GLY A 57 0.40 -3.04 -17.32
C GLY A 57 1.61 -2.56 -16.52
N MET A 58 1.50 -2.43 -15.19
CA MET A 58 2.61 -2.11 -14.29
C MET A 58 2.92 -3.31 -13.38
N SER A 59 3.31 -4.45 -13.96
CA SER A 59 3.73 -5.65 -13.21
C SER A 59 5.25 -5.86 -13.25
N TYR A 60 5.75 -6.55 -12.22
CA TYR A 60 7.12 -7.06 -12.16
C TYR A 60 7.43 -7.91 -13.41
N GLY A 61 8.43 -7.50 -14.21
CA GLY A 61 8.90 -8.26 -15.37
C GLY A 61 8.32 -7.90 -16.74
N THR A 62 7.35 -7.00 -16.85
CA THR A 62 6.88 -6.46 -18.16
C THR A 62 7.44 -5.06 -18.36
N CYS A 63 8.74 -4.98 -18.64
CA CYS A 63 9.50 -3.73 -18.71
C CYS A 63 9.56 -3.13 -20.13
N ASP A 64 8.55 -3.37 -20.96
CA ASP A 64 8.50 -2.76 -22.30
C ASP A 64 7.64 -1.48 -22.33
N ASP A 65 6.80 -1.24 -21.32
CA ASP A 65 5.80 -0.16 -21.36
C ASP A 65 5.51 0.50 -20.00
N ALA A 66 6.47 0.46 -19.08
CA ALA A 66 6.32 1.13 -17.80
C ALA A 66 6.38 2.66 -17.98
N ARG A 67 5.21 3.23 -18.30
CA ARG A 67 4.99 4.67 -18.29
C ARG A 67 5.17 5.12 -16.85
N LEU A 68 6.25 5.86 -16.60
CA LEU A 68 6.41 6.63 -15.37
C LEU A 68 5.08 7.35 -15.13
N VAL A 69 4.44 7.05 -14.00
CA VAL A 69 3.17 7.70 -13.66
C VAL A 69 3.48 9.20 -13.57
N ALA A 70 2.83 10.01 -14.43
CA ALA A 70 2.96 11.46 -14.40
C ALA A 70 2.76 11.95 -12.94
N PRO A 71 3.50 12.96 -12.46
CA PRO A 71 3.42 13.41 -11.06
C PRO A 71 1.98 13.62 -10.56
N GLU A 72 1.10 14.10 -11.42
CA GLU A 72 -0.32 14.34 -11.18
C GLU A 72 -1.09 13.03 -10.97
N ALA A 73 -0.86 12.03 -11.82
CA ALA A 73 -1.47 10.71 -11.70
C ALA A 73 -0.96 9.95 -10.46
N ARG A 74 0.32 10.16 -10.08
CA ARG A 74 0.89 9.60 -8.84
C ARG A 74 0.18 10.18 -7.63
N GLU A 75 -0.02 11.49 -7.61
CA GLU A 75 -0.68 12.16 -6.51
C GLU A 75 -2.18 11.83 -6.45
N ALA A 76 -2.85 11.67 -7.60
CA ALA A 76 -4.22 11.18 -7.68
C ALA A 76 -4.34 9.76 -7.10
N ALA A 77 -3.44 8.84 -7.50
CA ALA A 77 -3.40 7.48 -6.97
C ALA A 77 -3.13 7.47 -5.47
N ALA A 78 -2.20 8.28 -4.98
CA ALA A 78 -1.87 8.37 -3.57
C ALA A 78 -3.07 8.82 -2.72
N ARG A 79 -3.79 9.88 -3.14
CA ARG A 79 -5.01 10.33 -2.46
C ARG A 79 -6.12 9.29 -2.51
N TRP A 80 -6.23 8.59 -3.63
CA TRP A 80 -7.19 7.51 -3.80
C TRP A 80 -6.91 6.36 -2.82
N PHE A 81 -5.68 5.85 -2.80
CA PHE A 81 -5.26 4.80 -1.87
C PHE A 81 -5.45 5.23 -0.41
N GLU A 82 -5.08 6.46 -0.07
CA GLU A 82 -5.31 7.01 1.27
C GLU A 82 -6.80 6.94 1.66
N ARG A 83 -7.69 7.37 0.76
CA ARG A 83 -9.14 7.32 1.01
C ARG A 83 -9.63 5.89 1.16
N GLU A 84 -9.25 4.99 0.25
CA GLU A 84 -9.72 3.61 0.27
C GLU A 84 -9.23 2.84 1.50
N LEU A 85 -7.98 3.05 1.92
CA LEU A 85 -7.44 2.43 3.13
C LEU A 85 -8.16 2.84 4.41
N ARG A 86 -8.91 3.95 4.44
CA ARG A 86 -9.74 4.31 5.59
C ARG A 86 -10.99 3.42 5.71
N GLY A 87 -11.53 2.96 4.58
CA GLY A 87 -12.68 2.05 4.51
C GLY A 87 -12.31 0.58 4.31
N ALA A 88 -11.03 0.25 4.11
CA ALA A 88 -10.58 -1.10 3.84
C ALA A 88 -10.82 -2.05 5.04
N PRO A 89 -11.00 -3.37 4.79
CA PRO A 89 -11.07 -4.42 5.81
C PRO A 89 -9.84 -4.49 6.72
N THR A 90 -9.83 -5.42 7.67
CA THR A 90 -8.69 -5.61 8.58
C THR A 90 -7.40 -5.90 7.80
N PHE A 91 -6.32 -5.22 8.18
CA PHE A 91 -4.96 -5.46 7.74
C PHE A 91 -4.02 -5.08 8.89
N ARG A 92 -2.81 -5.65 8.95
CA ARG A 92 -1.80 -5.31 9.97
C ARG A 92 -1.02 -4.06 9.59
N ALA A 93 -0.58 -4.03 8.34
CA ALA A 93 0.14 -2.92 7.75
C ALA A 93 -0.29 -2.74 6.30
N ALA A 94 -0.38 -1.51 5.82
CA ALA A 94 -0.52 -1.21 4.41
C ALA A 94 0.30 0.03 4.07
N ALA A 95 0.92 0.08 2.91
CA ALA A 95 1.63 1.24 2.43
C ALA A 95 1.37 1.44 0.94
N PHE A 96 1.56 2.65 0.46
CA PHE A 96 1.44 2.98 -0.95
C PHE A 96 2.52 3.97 -1.36
N GLY A 97 3.09 3.77 -2.53
CA GLY A 97 4.38 4.37 -2.87
C GLY A 97 5.02 3.73 -4.09
N ALA A 98 6.23 4.15 -4.38
CA ALA A 98 7.09 3.46 -5.33
C ALA A 98 7.58 2.15 -4.71
N GLU A 99 7.45 1.03 -5.44
CA GLU A 99 8.09 -0.26 -5.10
C GLU A 99 7.76 -0.78 -3.68
N ILE A 100 6.58 -0.44 -3.16
CA ILE A 100 6.19 -0.81 -1.79
C ILE A 100 5.98 -2.31 -1.64
N TYR A 101 5.41 -2.96 -2.65
CA TYR A 101 5.24 -4.40 -2.63
C TYR A 101 6.57 -5.14 -2.51
N ASP A 102 7.60 -4.74 -3.26
CA ASP A 102 8.95 -5.31 -3.17
C ASP A 102 9.57 -5.01 -1.81
N THR A 103 9.40 -3.78 -1.31
CA THR A 103 9.86 -3.42 0.05
C THR A 103 9.26 -4.36 1.10
N PHE A 104 7.97 -4.70 0.98
CA PHE A 104 7.31 -5.62 1.90
C PHE A 104 7.78 -7.07 1.73
N LEU A 105 8.23 -7.47 0.53
CA LEU A 105 8.83 -8.79 0.31
C LEU A 105 10.23 -8.90 0.92
N ASP A 106 11.03 -7.84 0.82
CA ASP A 106 12.45 -7.86 1.16
C ASP A 106 12.73 -7.42 2.60
N THR A 107 11.77 -6.82 3.29
CA THR A 107 11.95 -6.20 4.62
C THR A 107 10.82 -6.56 5.57
N THR A 108 11.15 -6.83 6.83
CA THR A 108 10.14 -7.05 7.88
C THR A 108 9.50 -5.74 8.33
N LEU A 109 8.28 -5.82 8.89
CA LEU A 109 7.62 -4.62 9.44
C LEU A 109 8.43 -3.95 10.57
N ALA A 110 9.19 -4.75 11.35
CA ALA A 110 10.04 -4.21 12.41
C ALA A 110 11.18 -3.38 11.83
N GLU A 111 11.92 -3.92 10.86
CA GLU A 111 13.03 -3.21 10.20
C GLU A 111 12.56 -1.91 9.53
N LEU A 112 11.40 -1.97 8.86
CA LEU A 112 10.81 -0.82 8.18
C LEU A 112 10.41 0.29 9.15
N VAL A 113 9.96 -0.06 10.36
CA VAL A 113 9.60 0.91 11.41
C VAL A 113 10.82 1.42 12.18
N ASP A 114 11.80 0.56 12.47
CA ASP A 114 13.03 0.93 13.15
C ASP A 114 13.86 1.93 12.33
N GLY A 115 13.74 1.89 10.98
CA GLY A 115 14.26 2.90 10.07
C GLY A 115 13.53 4.26 10.12
N GLY A 116 12.56 4.45 11.02
CA GLY A 116 11.76 5.66 11.15
C GLY A 116 10.40 5.61 10.45
N GLY A 117 10.03 4.45 9.88
CA GLY A 117 8.84 4.27 9.05
C GLY A 117 9.01 4.86 7.65
N MET A 118 7.92 4.88 6.88
CA MET A 118 7.91 5.48 5.55
C MET A 118 6.63 6.26 5.27
N PRO A 119 6.68 7.34 4.47
CA PRO A 119 5.49 8.08 4.05
C PRO A 119 4.43 7.17 3.42
N GLY A 120 3.19 7.25 3.90
CA GLY A 120 2.08 6.45 3.41
C GLY A 120 1.92 5.09 4.09
N LEU A 121 2.82 4.69 5.00
CA LEU A 121 2.64 3.49 5.82
C LEU A 121 1.54 3.70 6.85
N VAL A 122 0.58 2.78 6.87
CA VAL A 122 -0.55 2.67 7.78
C VAL A 122 -0.41 1.37 8.56
N LEU A 123 -0.54 1.44 9.88
CA LEU A 123 -0.56 0.29 10.78
C LEU A 123 -1.92 0.23 11.48
N ASP A 124 -2.43 -0.98 11.69
CA ASP A 124 -3.49 -1.15 12.68
C ASP A 124 -2.95 -0.90 14.09
N ILE A 125 -3.85 -0.58 15.02
CA ILE A 125 -3.47 -0.19 16.37
C ILE A 125 -2.76 -1.32 17.13
N ARG A 126 -3.08 -2.58 16.88
CA ARG A 126 -2.42 -3.72 17.54
C ARG A 126 -1.01 -3.89 17.02
N THR A 127 -0.81 -3.83 15.70
CA THR A 127 0.54 -3.84 15.12
C THR A 127 1.35 -2.61 15.54
N HIS A 128 0.74 -1.42 15.60
CA HIS A 128 1.41 -0.21 16.12
C HIS A 128 1.91 -0.40 17.57
N VAL A 129 1.07 -0.96 18.45
CA VAL A 129 1.45 -1.25 19.84
C VAL A 129 2.51 -2.35 19.92
N SER A 130 2.41 -3.44 19.14
CA SER A 130 3.39 -4.53 19.16
C SER A 130 4.77 -4.07 18.67
N LEU A 131 4.81 -3.08 17.79
CA LEU A 131 6.04 -2.42 17.32
C LEU A 131 6.50 -1.29 18.27
N ARG A 132 6.05 -1.31 19.54
CA ARG A 132 6.43 -0.35 20.59
C ARG A 132 5.99 1.09 20.30
N SER A 133 4.87 1.27 19.61
CA SER A 133 4.24 2.57 19.37
C SER A 133 5.20 3.60 18.77
N PRO A 134 5.76 3.34 17.58
CA PRO A 134 6.75 4.20 16.96
C PRO A 134 6.28 5.65 16.85
N ALA A 135 7.22 6.57 17.06
CA ALA A 135 7.02 8.01 16.99
C ALA A 135 6.75 8.48 15.55
N GLY A 136 6.28 9.72 15.39
CA GLY A 136 6.01 10.32 14.07
C GLY A 136 4.68 9.90 13.42
N THR A 137 3.97 8.94 14.01
CA THR A 137 2.66 8.51 13.50
C THR A 137 1.52 9.46 13.91
N LYS A 138 0.52 9.60 13.03
CA LYS A 138 -0.72 10.34 13.27
C LYS A 138 -1.93 9.39 13.25
N PRO A 139 -3.09 9.78 13.80
CA PRO A 139 -4.31 9.01 13.60
C PRO A 139 -4.65 8.95 12.10
N PHE A 140 -4.96 7.75 11.59
CA PHE A 140 -5.40 7.55 10.21
C PHE A 140 -6.91 7.29 10.10
N GLY A 141 -7.49 6.76 11.16
CA GLY A 141 -8.90 6.41 11.26
C GLY A 141 -9.11 5.61 12.54
N PRO A 142 -10.34 5.13 12.80
CA PRO A 142 -10.61 4.27 13.94
C PRO A 142 -9.66 3.07 13.95
N GLY A 143 -8.91 2.91 15.04
CA GLY A 143 -7.98 1.78 15.21
C GLY A 143 -6.78 1.75 14.27
N ARG A 144 -6.41 2.86 13.62
CA ARG A 144 -5.27 2.92 12.68
C ARG A 144 -4.39 4.14 12.89
N ARG A 145 -3.08 3.97 12.71
CA ARG A 145 -2.09 5.06 12.71
C ARG A 145 -1.27 5.03 11.43
N TRP A 146 -0.71 6.16 11.04
CA TRP A 146 0.07 6.23 9.81
C TRP A 146 1.18 7.28 9.86
N TRP A 147 2.17 7.12 8.99
CA TRP A 147 3.14 8.16 8.66
C TRP A 147 2.58 9.01 7.53
N PRO A 148 2.18 10.27 7.79
CA PRO A 148 1.61 11.12 6.75
C PRO A 148 2.65 11.39 5.65
N ARG A 149 2.18 11.46 4.41
CA ARG A 149 3.03 11.96 3.32
C ARG A 149 3.41 13.41 3.59
N THR A 150 4.69 13.74 3.50
CA THR A 150 5.09 15.13 3.27
C THR A 150 4.59 15.49 1.88
N LYS A 151 3.88 16.63 1.75
CA LYS A 151 3.53 17.14 0.42
C LYS A 151 4.84 17.21 -0.38
N THR A 152 4.94 16.42 -1.44
CA THR A 152 6.04 16.60 -2.39
C THR A 152 5.81 17.98 -3.02
N PRO A 153 6.76 18.92 -2.89
CA PRO A 153 6.60 20.25 -3.46
C PRO A 153 6.44 20.21 -4.98
#